data_AF-A0A382YWT7-F1
#
_entry.id   AF-A0A382YWT7-F1
#
_cell.length_a   1.000
_cell.length_b   1.000
_cell.length_c   1.000
_cell.angle_alpha   90.00
_cell.angle_beta   90.00
_cell.angle_gamma   90.00
#
_symmetry.space_group_name_H-M   'P 1'
#
loop_
_entity.id
_entity.type
_entity.pdbx_description
1 polymer ?
#
loop_
_entity_poly.entity_id
_entity_poly.type
_entity_poly.pdbx_seq_one_letter_code
_entity_poly.pdbx_strand_id
1 'polypeptide(L)'
;PIIKQCINHKRDIVNQDQYDQNIRNILNFGHTLGHALESYYDFRMSHGEAILYGMRVASHLSKKANYLNDNDYQRILKLIGTFKLPQLENLEFDQIMSYINSDKKNIGNELNYILLKNIGTAVIEKNYNKDLIKEGLKIL
;
A
#
# COMPACT_ATOMS: atom_id res chain seq x y z
N PRO A 1 -8.61 17.46 -16.77
CA PRO A 1 -8.39 17.70 -15.33
C PRO A 1 -8.10 16.38 -14.58
N ILE A 2 -7.14 16.38 -13.65
CA ILE A 2 -6.75 15.19 -12.85
C ILE A 2 -7.95 14.58 -12.13
N ILE A 3 -8.82 15.40 -11.52
CA ILE A 3 -10.01 14.93 -10.80
C ILE A 3 -10.90 14.03 -11.69
N LYS A 4 -11.15 14.45 -12.93
CA LYS A 4 -11.95 13.66 -13.90
C LYS A 4 -11.28 12.33 -14.24
N GLN A 5 -9.95 12.29 -14.38
CA GLN A 5 -9.22 11.06 -14.65
C GLN A 5 -9.29 10.09 -13.45
N CYS A 6 -9.08 10.57 -12.23
CA CYS A 6 -9.20 9.76 -11.01
C CYS A 6 -10.60 9.16 -10.87
N ILE A 7 -11.65 9.96 -11.12
CA ILE A 7 -13.04 9.47 -11.10
C ILE A 7 -13.24 8.36 -12.13
N ASN A 8 -12.78 8.55 -13.36
CA ASN A 8 -12.91 7.55 -14.42
C ASN A 8 -12.18 6.25 -14.05
N HIS A 9 -10.93 6.32 -13.58
CA HIS A 9 -10.18 5.12 -13.18
C HIS A 9 -10.89 4.34 -12.08
N LYS A 10 -11.37 5.04 -11.03
CA LYS A 10 -12.11 4.38 -9.94
C LYS A 10 -13.42 3.77 -10.45
N ARG A 11 -14.18 4.52 -11.26
CA ARG A 11 -15.44 4.05 -11.85
C ARG A 11 -15.23 2.78 -12.68
N ASP A 12 -14.20 2.76 -13.52
CA ASP A 12 -13.96 1.64 -14.44
C ASP A 12 -13.62 0.35 -13.66
N ILE A 13 -12.92 0.45 -12.53
CA ILE A 13 -12.64 -0.68 -11.64
C ILE A 13 -13.90 -1.08 -10.83
N VAL A 14 -14.61 -0.12 -10.25
CA VAL A 14 -15.82 -0.39 -9.45
C VAL A 14 -16.93 -1.01 -10.30
N ASN A 15 -17.05 -0.63 -11.58
CA ASN A 15 -18.03 -1.22 -12.49
C ASN A 15 -17.72 -2.69 -12.83
N GLN A 16 -16.44 -3.11 -12.76
CA GLN A 16 -16.05 -4.51 -12.97
C GLN A 16 -16.31 -5.37 -11.72
N ASP A 17 -16.35 -4.75 -10.54
CA ASP A 17 -16.53 -5.43 -9.26
C ASP A 17 -17.18 -4.49 -8.23
N GLN A 18 -18.50 -4.39 -8.35
CA GLN A 18 -19.30 -3.49 -7.52
C GLN A 18 -19.28 -3.89 -6.04
N TYR A 19 -19.23 -5.21 -5.77
CA TYR A 19 -19.34 -5.78 -4.43
C TYR A 19 -17.99 -6.00 -3.73
N ASP A 20 -16.88 -5.56 -4.33
CA ASP A 20 -15.52 -5.66 -3.78
C ASP A 20 -15.08 -7.10 -3.45
N GLN A 21 -15.41 -8.03 -4.35
CA GLN A 21 -15.14 -9.45 -4.16
C GLN A 21 -13.80 -9.90 -4.76
N ASN A 22 -13.19 -9.11 -5.63
CA ASN A 22 -11.98 -9.47 -6.34
C ASN A 22 -11.19 -8.24 -6.82
N ILE A 23 -11.32 -7.87 -8.11
CA ILE A 23 -10.44 -6.90 -8.79
C ILE A 23 -10.47 -5.51 -8.15
N ARG A 24 -11.57 -5.11 -7.50
CA ARG A 24 -11.64 -3.81 -6.83
C ARG A 24 -10.62 -3.65 -5.70
N ASN A 25 -10.11 -4.75 -5.14
CA ASN A 25 -9.07 -4.73 -4.12
C ASN A 25 -7.77 -4.06 -4.59
N ILE A 26 -7.50 -3.97 -5.90
CA ILE A 26 -6.29 -3.28 -6.38
C ILE A 26 -6.27 -1.79 -6.01
N LEU A 27 -7.44 -1.19 -5.73
CA LEU A 27 -7.54 0.19 -5.25
C LEU A 27 -6.96 0.35 -3.83
N ASN A 28 -6.76 -0.76 -3.12
CA ASN A 28 -6.14 -0.79 -1.80
C ASN A 28 -4.60 -0.79 -1.86
N PHE A 29 -3.98 -0.42 -2.99
CA PHE A 29 -2.52 -0.24 -3.07
C PHE A 29 -2.02 0.72 -1.98
N GLY A 30 -1.09 0.24 -1.15
CA GLY A 30 -0.57 0.96 0.03
C GLY A 30 -1.46 0.94 1.28
N HIS A 31 -2.71 0.49 1.21
CA HIS A 31 -3.66 0.64 2.33
C HIS A 31 -3.38 -0.28 3.51
N THR A 32 -2.82 -1.48 3.29
CA THR A 32 -2.49 -2.40 4.40
C THR A 32 -1.54 -1.76 5.41
N LEU A 33 -0.46 -1.12 4.94
CA LEU A 33 0.45 -0.41 5.83
C LEU A 33 -0.05 0.98 6.20
N GLY A 34 -0.72 1.69 5.29
CA GLY A 34 -1.26 3.01 5.60
C GLY A 34 -2.24 2.98 6.77
N HIS A 35 -3.21 2.05 6.79
CA HIS A 35 -4.13 1.91 7.92
C HIS A 35 -3.41 1.52 9.22
N ALA A 36 -2.36 0.71 9.13
CA ALA A 36 -1.55 0.35 10.29
C ALA A 36 -0.78 1.57 10.85
N LEU A 37 -0.27 2.45 9.98
CA LEU A 37 0.37 3.71 10.40
C LEU A 37 -0.66 4.69 10.97
N GLU A 38 -1.85 4.81 10.39
CA GLU A 38 -2.94 5.61 10.97
C GLU A 38 -3.24 5.15 12.40
N SER A 39 -3.38 3.84 12.61
CA SER A 39 -3.67 3.26 13.92
C SER A 39 -2.49 3.43 14.89
N TYR A 40 -1.25 3.24 14.42
CA TYR A 40 -0.02 3.40 15.20
C TYR A 40 0.16 4.83 15.71
N TYR A 41 -0.18 5.82 14.89
CA TYR A 41 -0.11 7.24 15.25
C TYR A 41 -1.37 7.78 15.93
N ASP A 42 -2.32 6.91 16.30
CA ASP A 42 -3.60 7.30 16.90
C ASP A 42 -4.36 8.33 16.05
N PHE A 43 -4.40 8.07 14.74
CA PHE A 43 -5.07 8.89 13.72
C PHE A 43 -4.61 10.36 13.63
N ARG A 44 -3.42 10.68 14.18
CA ARG A 44 -2.80 12.01 14.05
C ARG A 44 -2.11 12.23 12.70
N MET A 45 -1.78 11.16 11.99
CA MET A 45 -1.31 11.22 10.60
C MET A 45 -2.52 11.23 9.67
N SER A 46 -2.51 12.08 8.64
CA SER A 46 -3.61 12.09 7.67
C SER A 46 -3.62 10.80 6.84
N HIS A 47 -4.81 10.40 6.40
CA HIS A 47 -4.97 9.21 5.56
C HIS A 47 -4.06 9.25 4.33
N GLY A 48 -4.00 10.39 3.62
CA GLY A 48 -3.16 10.52 2.44
C GLY A 48 -1.66 10.31 2.70
N GLU A 49 -1.14 10.84 3.81
CA GLU A 49 0.25 10.67 4.21
C GLU A 49 0.56 9.21 4.53
N ALA A 50 -0.31 8.56 5.30
CA ALA A 50 -0.16 7.16 5.67
C ALA A 50 -0.18 6.24 4.44
N ILE A 51 -1.11 6.48 3.51
CA ILE A 51 -1.19 5.73 2.25
C ILE A 51 0.06 5.95 1.40
N LEU A 52 0.64 7.15 1.35
CA LEU A 52 1.89 7.41 0.61
C LEU A 52 3.07 6.60 1.18
N TYR A 53 3.19 6.47 2.50
CA TYR A 53 4.16 5.57 3.13
C TYR A 53 3.88 4.10 2.80
N GLY A 54 2.61 3.70 2.83
CA GLY A 54 2.18 2.37 2.42
C GLY A 54 2.53 2.05 0.97
N MET A 55 2.33 2.99 0.04
CA MET A 55 2.70 2.86 -1.36
C MET A 55 4.22 2.73 -1.52
N ARG A 56 5.01 3.50 -0.76
CA ARG A 56 6.49 3.39 -0.76
C ARG A 56 6.96 1.98 -0.40
N VAL A 57 6.42 1.39 0.66
CA VAL A 57 6.74 0.02 1.07
C VAL A 57 6.23 -1.01 0.05
N ALA A 58 4.98 -0.89 -0.41
CA ALA A 58 4.43 -1.81 -1.39
C ALA A 58 5.19 -1.78 -2.73
N SER A 59 5.66 -0.61 -3.17
CA SER A 59 6.54 -0.49 -4.34
C SER A 59 7.90 -1.15 -4.12
N HIS A 60 8.49 -1.01 -2.92
CA HIS A 60 9.75 -1.70 -2.59
C HIS A 60 9.59 -3.22 -2.62
N LEU A 61 8.50 -3.73 -2.06
CA LEU A 61 8.18 -5.16 -2.09
C LEU A 61 7.90 -5.66 -3.50
N SER A 62 7.25 -4.83 -4.33
CA SER A 62 7.07 -5.12 -5.76
C SER A 62 8.40 -5.23 -6.49
N LYS A 63 9.37 -4.37 -6.18
CA LYS A 63 10.74 -4.46 -6.71
C LYS A 63 11.43 -5.74 -6.22
N LYS A 64 11.38 -6.06 -4.92
CA LYS A 64 11.95 -7.31 -4.37
C LYS A 64 11.34 -8.56 -5.01
N ALA A 65 10.07 -8.52 -5.40
CA ALA A 65 9.39 -9.60 -6.12
C ALA A 65 9.74 -9.67 -7.63
N ASN A 66 10.71 -8.87 -8.11
CA ASN A 66 11.06 -8.72 -9.52
C ASN A 66 9.90 -8.25 -10.41
N TYR A 67 8.90 -7.56 -9.82
CA TYR A 67 7.77 -7.04 -10.57
C TYR A 67 8.02 -5.62 -11.07
N LEU A 68 8.74 -4.80 -10.30
CA LEU A 68 9.16 -3.48 -10.74
C LEU A 68 10.65 -3.48 -11.10
N ASN A 69 10.96 -2.89 -12.25
CA ASN A 69 12.33 -2.52 -12.58
C ASN A 69 12.76 -1.28 -11.76
N ASP A 70 14.07 -1.01 -11.75
CA ASP A 70 14.64 0.12 -11.01
C ASP A 70 14.10 1.48 -11.45
N ASN A 71 13.92 1.68 -12.76
CA ASN A 71 13.45 2.96 -13.28
C ASN A 71 12.04 3.28 -12.79
N ASP A 72 11.12 2.31 -12.84
CA ASP A 72 9.75 2.49 -12.38
C ASP A 72 9.67 2.66 -10.86
N TYR A 73 10.44 1.88 -10.10
CA TYR A 73 10.56 2.05 -8.66
C TYR A 73 11.02 3.47 -8.29
N GLN A 74 12.10 3.96 -8.92
CA GLN A 74 12.62 5.30 -8.65
C GLN A 74 11.66 6.40 -9.09
N ARG A 75 10.93 6.21 -10.20
CA ARG A 75 9.89 7.16 -10.63
C ARG A 75 8.78 7.29 -9.59
N ILE A 76 8.32 6.18 -9.01
CA ILE A 76 7.31 6.20 -7.94
C ILE A 76 7.86 6.92 -6.70
N LEU A 77 9.06 6.57 -6.23
CA LEU A 77 9.67 7.21 -5.08
C LEU A 77 9.87 8.71 -5.28
N LYS A 78 10.30 9.13 -6.48
CA LYS A 78 10.46 10.54 -6.83
C LYS A 78 9.14 11.30 -6.74
N LEU A 79 8.05 10.70 -7.22
CA LEU A 79 6.71 11.31 -7.11
C LEU A 79 6.25 11.41 -5.66
N ILE A 80 6.38 10.33 -4.88
CA ILE A 80 6.05 10.33 -3.45
C ILE A 80 6.89 11.39 -2.70
N GLY A 81 8.16 11.54 -3.04
CA GLY A 81 9.07 12.54 -2.45
C GLY A 81 8.73 13.99 -2.80
N THR A 82 7.80 14.26 -3.74
CA THR A 82 7.31 15.63 -3.97
C THR A 82 6.34 16.12 -2.89
N PHE A 83 5.78 15.20 -2.11
CA PHE A 83 4.89 15.51 -0.99
C PHE A 83 5.71 15.75 0.28
N LYS A 84 5.30 16.76 1.07
CA LYS A 84 5.89 17.01 2.39
C LYS A 84 5.28 16.03 3.38
N LEU A 85 5.92 14.89 3.58
CA LEU A 85 5.50 13.87 4.54
C LEU A 85 6.17 14.10 5.90
N PRO A 86 5.46 13.84 7.02
CA PRO A 86 6.02 13.94 8.36
C PRO A 86 7.10 12.87 8.57
N GLN A 87 8.27 13.25 9.09
CA GLN A 87 9.32 12.28 9.38
C GLN A 87 8.82 11.22 10.37
N LEU A 88 9.11 9.95 10.05
CA LEU A 88 8.83 8.83 10.93
C LEU A 88 10.04 8.61 11.84
N GLU A 89 9.82 8.59 13.15
CA GLU A 89 10.88 8.39 14.14
C GLU A 89 10.49 7.27 15.09
N ASN A 90 11.49 6.50 15.53
CA ASN A 90 11.35 5.45 16.55
C ASN A 90 10.19 4.48 16.27
N LEU A 91 10.07 4.02 15.02
CA LEU A 91 9.02 3.09 14.61
C LEU A 91 9.20 1.73 15.31
N GLU A 92 8.23 1.37 16.14
CA GLU A 92 8.15 0.05 16.75
C GLU A 92 7.50 -0.94 15.77
N PHE A 93 8.33 -1.60 14.96
CA PHE A 93 7.85 -2.47 13.87
C PHE A 93 6.91 -3.58 14.35
N ASP A 94 7.15 -4.16 15.52
CA ASP A 94 6.24 -5.18 16.08
C ASP A 94 4.87 -4.62 16.44
N GLN A 95 4.81 -3.38 16.92
CA GLN A 95 3.55 -2.71 17.18
C GLN A 95 2.80 -2.41 15.88
N ILE A 96 3.49 -1.93 14.84
CA ILE A 96 2.91 -1.72 13.49
C ILE A 96 2.36 -3.04 12.93
N MET A 97 3.13 -4.12 13.05
CA MET A 97 2.69 -5.44 12.60
C MET A 97 1.47 -5.95 13.38
N SER A 98 1.32 -5.58 14.66
CA SER A 98 0.12 -5.91 15.43
C SER A 98 -1.15 -5.26 14.85
N TYR A 99 -1.06 -4.00 14.39
CA TYR A 99 -2.15 -3.33 13.68
C TYR A 99 -2.46 -3.99 12.34
N ILE A 100 -1.44 -4.35 11.56
CA ILE A 100 -1.63 -5.10 10.29
C ILE A 100 -2.35 -6.41 10.56
N ASN A 101 -2.03 -7.12 11.64
CA ASN A 101 -2.66 -8.39 12.00
C ASN A 101 -4.12 -8.24 12.45
N SER A 102 -4.45 -7.12 13.12
CA SER A 102 -5.80 -6.84 13.63
C SER A 102 -6.80 -6.34 12.59
N ASP A 103 -6.34 -5.92 11.40
CA ASP A 103 -7.21 -5.45 10.33
C ASP A 103 -8.17 -6.56 9.89
N LYS A 104 -9.48 -6.24 9.83
CA LYS A 104 -10.58 -7.13 9.44
C LYS A 104 -10.43 -7.73 8.04
N LYS A 105 -9.51 -7.19 7.22
CA LYS A 105 -9.09 -7.80 5.94
C LYS A 105 -8.31 -9.11 6.11
N ASN A 106 -7.87 -9.44 7.32
CA ASN A 106 -7.27 -10.74 7.66
C ASN A 106 -8.34 -11.69 8.20
N ILE A 107 -8.93 -12.51 7.34
CA ILE A 107 -9.67 -13.68 7.80
C ILE A 107 -8.62 -14.80 7.96
N GLY A 108 -8.07 -14.95 9.17
CA GLY A 108 -7.02 -15.94 9.47
C GLY A 108 -5.61 -15.50 9.05
N ASN A 109 -4.84 -16.42 8.45
CA ASN A 109 -3.47 -16.17 7.95
C ASN A 109 -3.42 -15.64 6.50
N GLU A 110 -4.57 -15.42 5.88
CA GLU A 110 -4.67 -15.07 4.46
C GLU A 110 -4.69 -13.55 4.28
N LEU A 111 -3.50 -12.93 4.23
CA LEU A 111 -3.38 -11.50 3.88
C LEU A 111 -3.28 -11.35 2.36
N ASN A 112 -4.25 -10.67 1.76
CA ASN A 112 -4.14 -10.17 0.40
C ASN A 112 -3.33 -8.87 0.40
N TYR A 113 -2.21 -8.85 -0.32
CA TYR A 113 -1.33 -7.69 -0.40
C TYR A 113 -1.26 -7.17 -1.84
N ILE A 114 -1.38 -5.85 -2.01
CA ILE A 114 -1.43 -5.24 -3.34
C ILE A 114 -0.03 -4.79 -3.73
N LEU A 115 0.49 -5.36 -4.82
CA LEU A 115 1.78 -5.02 -5.43
C LEU A 115 1.57 -4.43 -6.83
N LEU A 116 2.65 -3.96 -7.45
CA LEU A 116 2.66 -3.47 -8.83
C LEU A 116 3.49 -4.38 -9.73
N LYS A 117 2.93 -4.80 -10.87
CA LYS A 117 3.63 -5.48 -11.97
C LYS A 117 4.36 -4.51 -12.91
N ASN A 118 3.93 -3.26 -12.93
CA ASN A 118 4.55 -2.10 -13.59
C ASN A 118 3.75 -0.85 -13.20
N ILE A 119 4.20 0.33 -13.63
CA ILE A 119 3.38 1.54 -13.52
C ILE A 119 2.12 1.37 -14.38
N GLY A 120 0.95 1.39 -13.73
CA GLY A 120 -0.35 1.22 -14.36
C GLY A 120 -0.99 -0.15 -14.15
N THR A 121 -0.25 -1.15 -13.65
CA THR A 121 -0.77 -2.50 -13.41
C THR A 121 -0.49 -2.96 -11.98
N ALA A 122 -1.55 -3.12 -11.20
CA ALA A 122 -1.51 -3.70 -9.86
C ALA A 122 -1.88 -5.19 -9.88
N VAL A 123 -1.41 -5.93 -8.88
CA VAL A 123 -1.70 -7.36 -8.68
C VAL A 123 -2.05 -7.62 -7.22
N ILE A 124 -2.97 -8.56 -7.00
CA ILE A 124 -3.32 -9.05 -5.67
C ILE A 124 -2.48 -10.31 -5.42
N GLU A 125 -1.51 -10.21 -4.51
CA GLU A 125 -0.81 -11.38 -3.98
C GLU A 125 -1.59 -11.94 -2.80
N LYS A 126 -2.13 -13.15 -2.96
CA LYS A 126 -2.85 -13.85 -1.90
C LYS A 126 -1.88 -14.51 -0.94
N ASN A 127 -2.26 -14.64 0.33
CA ASN A 127 -1.45 -15.31 1.37
C ASN A 127 -0.03 -14.73 1.46
N TYR A 128 0.07 -13.40 1.34
CA TYR A 128 1.36 -12.72 1.29
C TYR A 128 2.12 -12.88 2.60
N ASN A 129 3.42 -13.18 2.51
CA ASN A 129 4.26 -13.37 3.68
C ASN A 129 4.43 -12.05 4.44
N LYS A 130 3.86 -11.98 5.65
CA LYS A 130 3.90 -10.82 6.54
C LYS A 130 5.33 -10.46 6.99
N ASP A 131 6.27 -11.41 7.00
CA ASP A 131 7.67 -11.14 7.31
C ASP A 131 8.32 -10.24 6.26
N LEU A 132 7.92 -10.39 4.99
CA LEU A 132 8.37 -9.49 3.91
C LEU A 132 7.88 -8.06 4.15
N ILE A 133 6.66 -7.89 4.68
CA ILE A 133 6.14 -6.57 5.04
C ILE A 133 7.00 -5.97 6.17
N LYS A 134 7.29 -6.75 7.21
CA LYS A 134 8.17 -6.33 8.31
C LYS A 134 9.57 -5.94 7.82
N GLU A 135 10.13 -6.68 6.86
CA GLU A 135 11.38 -6.27 6.20
C GLU A 135 11.22 -4.96 5.42
N GLY A 136 10.10 -4.79 4.72
CA GLY A 136 9.78 -3.58 3.96
C GLY A 136 9.71 -2.34 4.84
N LEU A 137 9.32 -2.45 6.11
CA LEU A 137 9.33 -1.33 7.07
C LEU A 137 10.72 -0.74 7.28
N LYS A 138 11.80 -1.49 7.04
CA LYS A 138 13.19 -1.00 7.23
C LYS A 138 13.58 0.10 6.25
N ILE A 139 12.79 0.36 5.21
CA ILE A 139 13.04 1.45 4.26
C ILE A 139 12.40 2.75 4.69
N LEU A 140 11.52 2.73 5.70
CA LEU A 140 10.78 3.88 6.18
C LEU A 140 11.64 4.76 7.08
#